data_AF-A0A9D2IZM6-F1
#
_entry.id   AF-A0A9D2IZM6-F1
#
_cell.length_a   1.000
_cell.length_b   1.000
_cell.length_c   1.000
_cell.angle_alpha   90.00
_cell.angle_beta   90.00
_cell.angle_gamma   90.00
#
_symmetry.space_group_name_H-M   'P 1'
#
loop_
_entity.id
_entity.type
_entity.pdbx_description
1 polymer ?
#
loop_
_entity_poly.entity_id
_entity_poly.type
_entity_poly.pdbx_seq_one_letter_code
_entity_poly.pdbx_strand_id
1 'polypeptide(L)'
;MQNAKNLYILSDTNAFTRGELDNVALTEDGVCLEQVAGRHVLYGCFTSQPVNLPAFDRLVMSWNADTPPGTVVEAQARVRVGEEWSGWLSFGKWSPYIRRASVTGSEDAPVFMWRNVLHVAKGRAVQAQLRIYLYTDDERLTPRVWLLAASVRPVDGDSEPPALYSWALHLPAYSQNLRDPALRDGMSTPVTLAGMLNRWGQDVLPEELAQAMLDHGDTDMGTRNFSFGAALAGSLGYRAYLAYLEPERLWQCIKQGNSVGVFMRYADSEEQAAVTGKVYLPGAFADVEAQMMALRGFEVTEEGSFALVNDSLAPTDAEAERSYPLDAFWKAYQGLALVITGRQKGRGEGCPHRRHARLRPLEQVGSYIFQDENGQDLPLPEDFSGTLACAVAGDAVHATTAHKTFRFLKPTAQGGVQLPPELFGGKGRITVYAIEPNGCALVGDVHLPG
;
A
#
# COMPACT_ATOMS: atom_id res chain seq x y z
N MET A 1 -4.63 20.86 8.00
CA MET A 1 -4.14 19.97 9.08
C MET A 1 -2.96 20.66 9.75
N GLN A 2 -3.06 21.01 11.04
CA GLN A 2 -1.85 21.28 11.83
C GLN A 2 -1.06 19.97 11.86
N ASN A 3 0.23 20.01 11.52
CA ASN A 3 1.13 18.87 11.63
C ASN A 3 1.05 18.32 13.06
N ALA A 4 0.81 17.03 13.22
CA ALA A 4 1.05 16.39 14.50
C ALA A 4 2.52 16.65 14.87
N LYS A 5 2.84 16.87 16.16
CA LYS A 5 4.21 17.27 16.57
C LYS A 5 5.28 16.30 16.05
N ASN A 6 4.90 15.04 15.84
CA ASN A 6 5.75 13.94 15.37
C ASN A 6 5.56 13.58 13.87
N LEU A 7 4.97 14.46 13.07
CA LEU A 7 4.73 14.26 11.63
C LEU A 7 5.20 15.49 10.84
N TYR A 8 6.13 15.26 9.91
CA TYR A 8 6.62 16.26 8.98
C TYR A 8 6.19 15.89 7.56
N ILE A 9 5.49 16.79 6.87
CA ILE A 9 5.04 16.60 5.48
C ILE A 9 5.49 17.78 4.63
N LEU A 10 6.16 17.46 3.52
CA LEU A 10 6.42 18.34 2.37
C LEU A 10 5.44 17.95 1.28
N SER A 11 4.52 18.83 0.87
CA SER A 11 3.50 18.47 -0.14
C SER A 11 3.09 19.61 -1.09
N ASP A 12 3.68 20.79 -0.96
CA ASP A 12 3.45 21.92 -1.85
C ASP A 12 4.79 22.48 -2.32
N THR A 13 4.79 23.19 -3.46
CA THR A 13 6.01 23.73 -4.07
C THR A 13 6.79 24.61 -3.07
N ASN A 14 6.10 25.39 -2.24
CA ASN A 14 6.71 26.24 -1.20
C ASN A 14 7.41 25.46 -0.09
N ALA A 15 6.97 24.24 0.20
CA ALA A 15 7.62 23.36 1.15
C ALA A 15 8.94 22.82 0.58
N PHE A 16 8.97 22.52 -0.72
CA PHE A 16 10.17 22.05 -1.41
C PHE A 16 11.19 23.17 -1.70
N THR A 17 10.78 24.43 -1.88
CA THR A 17 11.73 25.55 -2.16
C THR A 17 12.77 25.79 -1.06
N ARG A 18 12.54 25.28 0.16
CA ARG A 18 13.48 25.44 1.27
C ARG A 18 14.61 24.43 1.24
N GLY A 19 14.48 23.33 0.48
CA GLY A 19 15.51 22.31 0.38
C GLY A 19 16.59 22.63 -0.66
N GLU A 20 17.60 21.78 -0.70
CA GLU A 20 18.65 21.78 -1.71
C GLU A 20 18.19 20.97 -2.93
N LEU A 21 18.43 21.53 -4.12
CA LEU A 21 18.10 20.94 -5.41
C LEU A 21 19.41 20.63 -6.15
N ASP A 22 19.60 19.37 -6.51
CA ASP A 22 20.73 18.90 -7.31
C ASP A 22 20.18 18.15 -8.53
N ASN A 23 20.30 18.73 -9.73
CA ASN A 23 19.76 18.17 -10.97
C ASN A 23 18.22 17.91 -10.93
N VAL A 24 17.48 18.66 -10.11
CA VAL A 24 16.02 18.60 -9.99
C VAL A 24 15.41 20.00 -10.02
N ALA A 25 14.25 20.11 -10.64
CA ALA A 25 13.50 21.34 -10.75
C ALA A 25 12.20 21.26 -9.95
N LEU A 26 11.73 22.42 -9.48
CA LEU A 26 10.40 22.57 -8.90
C LEU A 26 9.41 23.00 -9.97
N THR A 27 8.31 22.27 -10.07
CA THR A 27 7.15 22.59 -10.91
C THR A 27 5.95 22.88 -10.03
N GLU A 28 4.83 23.35 -10.62
CA GLU A 28 3.54 23.42 -9.90
C GLU A 28 3.10 22.03 -9.41
N ASP A 29 3.58 21.00 -10.08
CA ASP A 29 3.27 19.61 -9.83
C ASP A 29 4.33 18.92 -8.93
N GLY A 30 5.29 19.62 -8.33
CA GLY A 30 6.27 19.03 -7.41
C GLY A 30 7.68 18.94 -7.99
N VAL A 31 8.51 18.06 -7.42
CA VAL A 31 9.93 17.89 -7.78
C VAL A 31 10.05 16.91 -8.95
N CYS A 32 10.73 17.32 -10.02
CA CYS A 32 11.09 16.46 -11.15
C CYS A 32 12.57 16.64 -11.52
N LEU A 33 13.08 15.83 -12.45
CA LEU A 33 14.43 16.02 -13.00
C LEU A 33 14.53 17.35 -13.77
N GLU A 34 15.69 18.00 -13.72
CA GLU A 34 15.95 19.18 -14.55
C GLU A 34 15.98 18.84 -16.04
N GLN A 35 15.56 19.80 -16.87
CA GLN A 35 15.65 19.68 -18.32
C GLN A 35 16.79 20.53 -18.88
N VAL A 36 17.63 19.92 -19.71
CA VAL A 36 18.69 20.57 -20.50
C VAL A 36 18.40 20.32 -21.97
N ALA A 37 18.24 21.39 -22.77
CA ALA A 37 17.91 21.32 -24.19
C ALA A 37 16.68 20.43 -24.53
N GLY A 38 15.66 20.45 -23.66
CA GLY A 38 14.41 19.70 -23.84
C GLY A 38 14.50 18.21 -23.48
N ARG A 39 15.56 17.79 -22.79
CA ARG A 39 15.78 16.42 -22.29
C ARG A 39 16.03 16.46 -20.79
N HIS A 40 15.41 15.54 -20.05
CA HIS A 40 15.67 15.42 -18.62
C HIS A 40 17.06 14.85 -18.38
N VAL A 41 17.75 15.34 -17.35
CA VAL A 41 18.95 14.68 -16.81
C VAL A 41 18.57 13.31 -16.23
N LEU A 42 19.50 12.34 -16.29
CA LEU A 42 19.20 10.94 -15.95
C LEU A 42 18.97 10.67 -14.46
N TYR A 43 19.52 11.53 -13.60
CA TYR A 43 19.36 11.44 -12.16
C TYR A 43 19.44 12.80 -11.49
N GLY A 44 18.81 12.91 -10.32
CA GLY A 44 18.82 14.11 -9.51
C GLY A 44 18.32 13.83 -8.10
N CYS A 45 18.39 14.85 -7.25
CA CYS A 45 18.15 14.73 -5.83
C CYS A 45 17.56 16.00 -5.24
N PHE A 46 16.51 15.83 -4.43
CA PHE A 46 16.05 16.83 -3.47
C PHE A 46 16.49 16.46 -2.05
N THR A 47 17.03 17.42 -1.29
CA THR A 47 17.37 17.26 0.14
C THR A 47 16.64 18.31 0.97
N SER A 48 15.86 17.91 1.97
CA SER A 48 15.15 18.83 2.86
C SER A 48 16.11 19.57 3.79
N GLN A 49 15.66 20.69 4.37
CA GLN A 49 16.31 21.21 5.59
C GLN A 49 16.19 20.18 6.74
N PRO A 50 17.13 20.15 7.70
CA PRO A 50 16.95 19.44 8.95
C PRO A 50 15.69 19.93 9.67
N VAL A 51 14.89 19.00 10.19
CA VAL A 51 13.66 19.29 10.94
C VAL A 51 13.81 18.84 12.39
N ASN A 52 13.40 19.71 13.32
CA ASN A 52 13.27 19.38 14.74
C ASN A 52 11.99 18.59 14.97
N LEU A 53 12.11 17.49 15.72
CA LEU A 53 11.00 16.61 16.08
C LEU A 53 11.08 16.28 17.58
N PRO A 54 9.97 15.86 18.22
CA PRO A 54 10.00 15.29 19.57
C PRO A 54 11.01 14.16 19.64
N ALA A 55 11.64 13.94 20.80
CA ALA A 55 12.61 12.87 20.95
C ALA A 55 11.99 11.51 20.56
N PHE A 56 12.71 10.72 19.76
CA PHE A 56 12.16 9.53 19.13
C PHE A 56 13.17 8.38 19.00
N ASP A 57 12.64 7.16 18.87
CA ASP A 57 13.41 5.93 18.66
C ASP A 57 13.12 5.22 17.34
N ARG A 58 12.04 5.61 16.64
CA ARG A 58 11.69 5.09 15.31
C ARG A 58 11.25 6.20 14.38
N LEU A 59 11.56 6.04 13.10
CA LEU A 59 11.10 6.90 12.02
C LEU A 59 10.57 6.04 10.88
N VAL A 60 9.38 6.38 10.39
CA VAL A 60 8.83 5.88 9.13
C VAL A 60 8.83 6.99 8.10
N MET A 61 9.07 6.63 6.85
CA MET A 61 9.03 7.55 5.72
C MET A 61 7.99 7.08 4.71
N SER A 62 7.38 8.04 4.03
CA SER A 62 6.44 7.81 2.93
C SER A 62 6.59 8.92 1.89
N TRP A 63 6.26 8.61 0.66
CA TRP A 63 6.33 9.55 -0.46
C TRP A 63 5.16 9.29 -1.40
N ASN A 64 4.80 10.32 -2.17
CA ASN A 64 3.84 10.18 -3.26
C ASN A 64 4.49 10.74 -4.51
N ALA A 65 4.56 9.90 -5.54
CA ALA A 65 5.20 10.23 -6.77
C ALA A 65 4.44 9.63 -7.96
N ASP A 66 4.42 10.37 -9.06
CA ASP A 66 4.16 9.79 -10.37
C ASP A 66 5.47 9.15 -10.83
N THR A 67 5.44 7.87 -11.18
CA THR A 67 6.61 7.12 -11.65
C THR A 67 6.25 6.37 -12.93
N PRO A 68 6.18 7.05 -14.10
CA PRO A 68 5.99 6.39 -15.38
C PRO A 68 6.99 5.24 -15.62
N PRO A 69 6.67 4.25 -16.46
CA PRO A 69 7.63 3.20 -16.84
C PRO A 69 8.98 3.80 -17.27
N GLY A 70 10.08 3.24 -16.77
CA GLY A 70 11.44 3.77 -16.98
C GLY A 70 11.92 4.76 -15.91
N THR A 71 11.05 5.16 -14.97
CA THR A 71 11.40 6.09 -13.89
C THR A 71 11.33 5.45 -12.50
N VAL A 72 12.16 5.95 -11.58
CA VAL A 72 12.31 5.41 -10.22
C VAL A 72 12.56 6.56 -9.23
N VAL A 73 12.08 6.39 -7.99
CA VAL A 73 12.47 7.24 -6.86
C VAL A 73 13.14 6.43 -5.76
N GLU A 74 14.01 7.05 -4.97
CA GLU A 74 14.60 6.43 -3.76
C GLU A 74 14.53 7.40 -2.59
N ALA A 75 13.74 7.05 -1.58
CA ALA A 75 13.57 7.82 -0.37
C ALA A 75 14.64 7.44 0.67
N GLN A 76 15.30 8.45 1.25
CA GLN A 76 16.31 8.28 2.29
C GLN A 76 16.08 9.25 3.44
N ALA A 77 16.47 8.83 4.64
CA ALA A 77 16.51 9.70 5.80
C ALA A 77 17.82 9.51 6.58
N ARG A 78 18.21 10.57 7.28
CA ARG A 78 19.18 10.48 8.37
C ARG A 78 18.63 11.16 9.61
N VAL A 79 19.11 10.75 10.78
CA VAL A 79 18.64 11.27 12.07
C VAL A 79 19.82 11.75 12.89
N ARG A 80 19.58 12.72 13.78
CA ARG A 80 20.60 13.23 14.69
C ARG A 80 20.40 12.66 16.09
N VAL A 81 21.38 11.92 16.59
CA VAL A 81 21.43 11.33 17.94
C VAL A 81 22.53 12.02 18.72
N GLY A 82 22.17 12.75 19.79
CA GLY A 82 23.12 13.65 20.45
C GLY A 82 23.59 14.75 19.49
N GLU A 83 24.91 14.86 19.30
CA GLU A 83 25.52 15.85 18.40
C GLU A 83 25.81 15.28 17.00
N GLU A 84 25.68 13.97 16.80
CA GLU A 84 26.09 13.29 15.59
C GLU A 84 24.90 12.95 14.67
N TRP A 85 25.12 13.10 13.37
CA TRP A 85 24.21 12.60 12.34
C TRP A 85 24.54 11.14 12.02
N SER A 86 23.50 10.32 11.86
CA SER A 86 23.66 9.02 11.20
C SER A 86 24.10 9.21 9.73
N GLY A 87 24.56 8.11 9.13
CA GLY A 87 24.57 8.01 7.66
C GLY A 87 23.16 8.15 7.08
N TRP A 88 23.08 8.31 5.75
CA TRP A 88 21.81 8.22 5.04
C TRP A 88 21.35 6.77 4.96
N LEU A 89 20.13 6.50 5.40
CA LEU A 89 19.51 5.19 5.35
C LEU A 89 18.39 5.19 4.31
N SER A 90 18.39 4.17 3.45
CA SER A 90 17.44 4.03 2.34
C SER A 90 16.20 3.24 2.75
N PHE A 91 15.03 3.74 2.34
CA PHE A 91 13.75 3.02 2.43
C PHE A 91 13.50 2.15 1.19
N GLY A 92 14.47 2.06 0.29
CA GLY A 92 14.41 1.28 -0.94
C GLY A 92 14.06 2.11 -2.17
N LYS A 93 14.51 1.61 -3.33
CA LYS A 93 14.09 2.13 -4.64
C LYS A 93 12.66 1.71 -4.92
N TRP A 94 11.89 2.63 -5.48
CA TRP A 94 10.47 2.42 -5.71
C TRP A 94 10.00 2.92 -7.07
N SER A 95 9.30 2.02 -7.74
CA SER A 95 8.44 2.21 -8.90
C SER A 95 7.63 0.91 -9.02
N PRO A 96 6.36 0.93 -9.46
CA PRO A 96 5.64 -0.31 -9.70
C PRO A 96 6.32 -1.17 -10.78
N TYR A 97 7.11 -0.55 -11.67
CA TYR A 97 7.74 -1.19 -12.84
C TYR A 97 9.14 -1.77 -12.61
N ILE A 98 9.64 -1.75 -11.37
CA ILE A 98 10.91 -2.38 -11.01
C ILE A 98 10.69 -3.49 -9.99
N ARG A 99 11.69 -4.37 -9.85
CA ARG A 99 11.80 -5.30 -8.73
C ARG A 99 12.20 -4.52 -7.46
N ARG A 100 11.24 -3.80 -6.88
CA ARG A 100 11.41 -2.93 -5.72
C ARG A 100 11.82 -3.72 -4.47
N ALA A 101 12.71 -3.17 -3.66
CA ALA A 101 13.23 -3.83 -2.48
C ALA A 101 13.55 -2.80 -1.39
N SER A 102 13.09 -3.02 -0.16
CA SER A 102 13.59 -2.31 1.02
C SER A 102 14.99 -2.81 1.42
N VAL A 103 15.63 -2.06 2.30
CA VAL A 103 16.97 -2.35 2.81
C VAL A 103 16.88 -2.64 4.30
N THR A 104 17.35 -3.82 4.73
CA THR A 104 17.55 -4.14 6.14
C THR A 104 19.03 -4.02 6.47
N GLY A 105 19.36 -3.21 7.47
CA GLY A 105 20.71 -3.04 8.01
C GLY A 105 20.95 -3.91 9.24
N SER A 106 22.19 -3.90 9.73
CA SER A 106 22.56 -4.63 10.96
C SER A 106 22.01 -3.94 12.21
N GLU A 107 21.40 -4.73 13.09
CA GLU A 107 20.89 -4.29 14.40
C GLU A 107 22.00 -3.87 15.38
N ASP A 108 23.27 -4.22 15.10
CA ASP A 108 24.41 -3.82 15.92
C ASP A 108 24.76 -2.33 15.79
N ALA A 109 24.30 -1.69 14.71
CA ALA A 109 24.51 -0.27 14.47
C ALA A 109 23.63 0.60 15.38
N PRO A 110 24.11 1.77 15.84
CA PRO A 110 23.32 2.65 16.72
C PRO A 110 22.05 3.18 16.05
N VAL A 111 22.08 3.32 14.72
CA VAL A 111 20.94 3.63 13.87
C VAL A 111 20.97 2.68 12.69
N PHE A 112 19.85 2.00 12.42
CA PHE A 112 19.75 1.01 11.34
C PHE A 112 18.36 0.98 10.72
N MET A 113 18.26 0.42 9.52
CA MET A 113 16.97 0.08 8.92
C MET A 113 16.58 -1.33 9.35
N TRP A 114 15.39 -1.47 9.91
CA TRP A 114 14.71 -2.75 9.99
C TRP A 114 13.53 -2.69 9.05
N ARG A 115 13.61 -3.42 7.93
CA ARG A 115 12.54 -3.44 6.92
C ARG A 115 12.28 -2.02 6.37
N ASN A 116 11.09 -1.47 6.62
CA ASN A 116 10.71 -0.12 6.20
C ASN A 116 10.68 0.90 7.35
N VAL A 117 11.34 0.60 8.48
CA VAL A 117 11.42 1.47 9.66
C VAL A 117 12.89 1.76 9.98
N LEU A 118 13.21 3.02 10.22
CA LEU A 118 14.50 3.42 10.77
C LEU A 118 14.43 3.33 12.30
N HIS A 119 15.36 2.59 12.89
CA HIS A 119 15.48 2.36 14.33
C HIS A 119 16.68 3.09 14.91
N VAL A 120 16.51 3.66 16.11
CA VAL A 120 17.58 4.20 16.95
C VAL A 120 17.75 3.26 18.14
N ALA A 121 18.73 2.35 18.09
CA ALA A 121 18.96 1.36 19.14
C ALA A 121 19.61 1.95 20.39
N LYS A 122 20.42 3.01 20.25
CA LYS A 122 21.15 3.63 21.35
C LYS A 122 20.89 5.13 21.40
N GLY A 123 20.39 5.61 22.54
CA GLY A 123 20.03 7.01 22.74
C GLY A 123 18.66 7.36 22.16
N ARG A 124 18.44 8.63 21.84
CA ARG A 124 17.20 9.14 21.23
C ARG A 124 17.55 10.17 20.17
N ALA A 125 16.87 10.13 19.04
CA ALA A 125 17.02 11.15 18.00
C ALA A 125 16.11 12.34 18.26
N VAL A 126 16.51 13.54 17.82
CA VAL A 126 15.75 14.79 18.01
C VAL A 126 15.57 15.60 16.72
N GLN A 127 16.28 15.19 15.66
CA GLN A 127 16.14 15.77 14.34
C GLN A 127 16.17 14.68 13.29
N ALA A 128 15.52 14.96 12.16
CA ALA A 128 15.61 14.18 10.94
C ALA A 128 15.94 15.09 9.76
N GLN A 129 16.50 14.52 8.70
CA GLN A 129 16.62 15.17 7.41
C GLN A 129 16.23 14.15 6.34
N LEU A 130 15.45 14.60 5.36
CA LEU A 130 14.91 13.75 4.31
C LEU A 130 15.60 14.05 2.99
N ARG A 131 15.75 13.03 2.17
CA ARG A 131 16.29 13.12 0.82
C ARG A 131 15.50 12.20 -0.09
N ILE A 132 15.30 12.61 -1.34
CA ILE A 132 14.72 11.74 -2.37
C ILE A 132 15.50 11.88 -3.66
N TYR A 133 15.96 10.74 -4.18
CA TYR A 133 16.56 10.65 -5.49
C TYR A 133 15.49 10.35 -6.54
N LEU A 134 15.71 10.90 -7.73
CA LEU A 134 14.91 10.69 -8.93
C LEU A 134 15.82 10.09 -10.01
N TYR A 135 15.32 9.11 -10.75
CA TYR A 135 16.04 8.46 -11.85
C TYR A 135 15.13 8.28 -13.06
N THR A 136 15.70 8.37 -14.26
CA THR A 136 15.06 7.98 -15.52
C THR A 136 16.06 7.26 -16.43
N ASP A 137 15.60 6.24 -17.17
CA ASP A 137 16.34 5.64 -18.28
C ASP A 137 15.89 6.17 -19.66
N ASP A 138 14.85 7.01 -19.69
CA ASP A 138 14.36 7.74 -20.86
C ASP A 138 14.34 9.24 -20.57
N GLU A 139 15.22 10.00 -21.22
CA GLU A 139 15.34 11.46 -21.05
C GLU A 139 14.06 12.23 -21.46
N ARG A 140 13.08 11.58 -22.09
CA ARG A 140 11.76 12.17 -22.38
C ARG A 140 10.83 12.14 -21.16
N LEU A 141 11.10 11.27 -20.19
CA LEU A 141 10.28 11.03 -19.02
C LEU A 141 10.99 11.51 -17.75
N THR A 142 10.21 11.78 -16.71
CA THR A 142 10.72 12.13 -15.39
C THR A 142 9.77 11.60 -14.32
N PRO A 143 10.27 11.03 -13.21
CA PRO A 143 9.44 10.83 -12.05
C PRO A 143 9.10 12.19 -11.42
N ARG A 144 7.96 12.27 -10.78
CA ARG A 144 7.48 13.52 -10.17
C ARG A 144 7.05 13.30 -8.73
N VAL A 145 7.85 13.77 -7.79
CA VAL A 145 7.57 13.67 -6.35
C VAL A 145 6.76 14.88 -5.92
N TRP A 146 5.56 14.64 -5.41
CA TRP A 146 4.67 15.70 -4.97
C TRP A 146 4.33 15.64 -3.47
N LEU A 147 4.76 14.59 -2.77
CA LEU A 147 4.74 14.53 -1.31
C LEU A 147 5.94 13.74 -0.77
N LEU A 148 6.59 14.27 0.26
CA LEU A 148 7.58 13.59 1.08
C LEU A 148 7.23 13.75 2.55
N ALA A 149 7.08 12.65 3.29
CA ALA A 149 6.66 12.67 4.67
C ALA A 149 7.53 11.76 5.55
N ALA A 150 7.78 12.22 6.77
CA ALA A 150 8.37 11.42 7.83
C ALA A 150 7.56 11.56 9.11
N SER A 151 7.36 10.44 9.79
CA SER A 151 6.74 10.43 11.11
C SER A 151 7.61 9.65 12.09
N VAL A 152 7.68 10.15 13.32
CA VAL A 152 8.51 9.57 14.36
C VAL A 152 7.67 9.03 15.50
N ARG A 153 8.15 7.95 16.13
CA ARG A 153 7.56 7.40 17.36
C ARG A 153 8.19 8.11 18.55
N PRO A 154 7.46 8.99 19.26
CA PRO A 154 8.00 9.68 20.42
C PRO A 154 8.36 8.69 21.52
N VAL A 155 9.47 8.92 22.23
CA VAL A 155 9.84 8.14 23.42
C VAL A 155 9.27 8.73 24.71
N ASP A 156 8.89 10.00 24.67
CA ASP A 156 8.27 10.75 25.76
C ASP A 156 6.90 11.25 25.27
N GLY A 157 5.82 10.94 26.00
CA GLY A 157 4.48 11.41 25.66
C GLY A 157 3.38 10.76 26.49
N ASP A 158 2.44 11.58 26.97
CA ASP A 158 1.19 11.10 27.54
C ASP A 158 0.17 10.93 26.40
N SER A 159 -0.51 9.77 26.36
CA SER A 159 -1.64 9.58 25.46
C SER A 159 -2.87 10.20 26.07
N GLU A 160 -3.47 11.18 25.39
CA GLU A 160 -4.79 11.67 25.78
C GLU A 160 -5.87 10.70 25.27
N PRO A 161 -6.87 10.33 26.11
CA PRO A 161 -7.99 9.54 25.66
C PRO A 161 -8.86 10.37 24.70
N PRO A 162 -9.34 9.78 23.59
CA PRO A 162 -10.12 10.50 22.62
C PRO A 162 -11.50 10.89 23.17
N ALA A 163 -12.08 11.97 22.65
CA ALA A 163 -13.50 12.26 22.90
C ALA A 163 -14.37 11.26 22.12
N LEU A 164 -14.91 10.25 22.80
CA LEU A 164 -15.68 9.18 22.17
C LEU A 164 -17.08 9.64 21.77
N TYR A 165 -17.40 9.51 20.48
CA TYR A 165 -18.77 9.47 19.99
C TYR A 165 -18.89 8.55 18.79
N SER A 166 -20.10 8.04 18.55
CA SER A 166 -20.39 7.11 17.46
C SER A 166 -20.26 7.78 16.09
N TRP A 167 -19.37 7.26 15.26
CA TRP A 167 -19.17 7.69 13.88
C TRP A 167 -18.54 6.55 13.08
N ALA A 168 -19.05 6.31 11.87
CA ALA A 168 -18.54 5.26 10.99
C ALA A 168 -18.44 5.76 9.56
N LEU A 169 -17.31 5.48 8.92
CA LEU A 169 -17.12 5.62 7.50
C LEU A 169 -17.55 4.35 6.77
N HIS A 170 -18.24 4.52 5.64
CA HIS A 170 -18.48 3.39 4.74
C HIS A 170 -17.22 3.08 3.92
N LEU A 171 -16.77 1.82 4.00
CA LEU A 171 -15.64 1.25 3.28
C LEU A 171 -16.04 -0.15 2.79
N PRO A 172 -15.85 -0.49 1.51
CA PRO A 172 -15.90 -1.87 1.05
C PRO A 172 -14.99 -2.76 1.91
N ALA A 173 -15.51 -3.91 2.34
CA ALA A 173 -14.77 -4.89 3.13
C ALA A 173 -14.47 -6.11 2.26
N TYR A 174 -13.24 -6.62 2.35
CA TYR A 174 -12.83 -7.82 1.63
C TYR A 174 -12.08 -8.76 2.55
N SER A 175 -12.26 -10.05 2.33
CA SER A 175 -11.50 -11.13 2.95
C SER A 175 -10.26 -11.46 2.12
N GLN A 176 -9.13 -11.62 2.80
CA GLN A 176 -7.90 -12.12 2.20
C GLN A 176 -7.96 -13.62 1.87
N ASN A 177 -8.88 -14.36 2.49
CA ASN A 177 -9.02 -15.81 2.27
C ASN A 177 -9.58 -16.12 0.87
N LEU A 178 -10.29 -15.17 0.27
CA LEU A 178 -10.86 -15.26 -1.08
C LEU A 178 -9.89 -14.78 -2.18
N ARG A 179 -8.67 -14.39 -1.80
CA ARG A 179 -7.66 -13.83 -2.72
C ARG A 179 -6.67 -14.88 -3.18
N ASP A 180 -5.78 -14.47 -4.08
CA ASP A 180 -4.78 -15.35 -4.69
C ASP A 180 -4.03 -16.14 -3.59
N PRO A 181 -4.17 -17.48 -3.56
CA PRO A 181 -3.49 -18.32 -2.58
C PRO A 181 -1.97 -18.12 -2.56
N ALA A 182 -1.36 -17.77 -3.70
CA ALA A 182 0.07 -17.54 -3.80
C ALA A 182 0.54 -16.28 -3.05
N LEU A 183 -0.36 -15.33 -2.77
CA LEU A 183 -0.06 -14.07 -2.10
C LEU A 183 -0.60 -14.00 -0.66
N ARG A 184 -1.45 -14.96 -0.26
CA ARG A 184 -2.32 -14.89 0.93
C ARG A 184 -1.62 -14.46 2.21
N ASP A 185 -0.42 -14.97 2.47
CA ASP A 185 0.31 -14.72 3.73
C ASP A 185 0.67 -13.24 3.95
N GLY A 186 0.66 -12.39 2.90
CA GLY A 186 0.88 -10.95 2.99
C GLY A 186 -0.35 -10.06 2.76
N MET A 187 -1.52 -10.63 2.47
CA MET A 187 -2.61 -9.89 1.81
C MET A 187 -3.36 -8.87 2.68
N SER A 188 -3.11 -8.78 3.99
CA SER A 188 -3.83 -7.82 4.84
C SER A 188 -3.63 -6.37 4.40
N THR A 189 -2.42 -5.97 3.98
CA THR A 189 -2.15 -4.61 3.50
C THR A 189 -2.83 -4.32 2.16
N PRO A 190 -2.64 -5.13 1.09
CA PRO A 190 -3.31 -4.88 -0.19
C PRO A 190 -4.83 -4.92 -0.10
N VAL A 191 -5.40 -5.82 0.70
CA VAL A 191 -6.85 -5.90 0.94
C VAL A 191 -7.37 -4.65 1.63
N THR A 192 -6.70 -4.21 2.71
CA THR A 192 -7.06 -2.97 3.41
C THR A 192 -6.93 -1.77 2.48
N LEU A 193 -5.86 -1.70 1.70
CA LEU A 193 -5.62 -0.63 0.74
C LEU A 193 -6.70 -0.58 -0.36
N ALA A 194 -7.12 -1.75 -0.88
CA ALA A 194 -8.21 -1.84 -1.85
C ALA A 194 -9.52 -1.27 -1.28
N GLY A 195 -9.88 -1.62 -0.03
CA GLY A 195 -11.07 -1.06 0.63
C GLY A 195 -11.00 0.46 0.76
N MET A 196 -9.84 0.96 1.20
CA MET A 196 -9.60 2.39 1.39
C MET A 196 -9.60 3.21 0.10
N LEU A 197 -9.18 2.64 -1.03
CA LEU A 197 -9.17 3.31 -2.34
C LEU A 197 -10.51 3.16 -3.07
N ASN A 198 -11.11 1.98 -3.02
CA ASN A 198 -12.35 1.68 -3.73
C ASN A 198 -13.55 2.45 -3.20
N ARG A 199 -13.53 2.90 -1.94
CA ARG A 199 -14.54 3.84 -1.42
C ARG A 199 -14.67 5.12 -2.27
N TRP A 200 -13.60 5.51 -2.96
CA TRP A 200 -13.54 6.69 -3.81
C TRP A 200 -13.69 6.34 -5.30
N GLY A 201 -14.10 5.12 -5.62
CA GLY A 201 -14.38 4.68 -6.99
C GLY A 201 -13.15 4.27 -7.80
N GLN A 202 -12.02 3.95 -7.16
CA GLN A 202 -10.79 3.53 -7.86
C GLN A 202 -10.94 2.19 -8.62
N ASP A 203 -11.81 1.31 -8.13
CA ASP A 203 -12.05 -0.05 -8.64
C ASP A 203 -10.79 -0.91 -8.84
N VAL A 204 -9.88 -0.94 -7.87
CA VAL A 204 -8.68 -1.81 -7.86
C VAL A 204 -8.95 -3.16 -7.20
N LEU A 205 -8.25 -4.18 -7.66
CA LEU A 205 -8.19 -5.50 -7.04
C LEU A 205 -7.09 -5.55 -5.96
N PRO A 206 -7.31 -6.27 -4.84
CA PRO A 206 -6.24 -6.56 -3.89
C PRO A 206 -5.00 -7.17 -4.56
N GLU A 207 -5.17 -8.02 -5.57
CA GLU A 207 -4.09 -8.69 -6.32
C GLU A 207 -3.26 -7.71 -7.15
N GLU A 208 -3.89 -6.72 -7.81
CA GLU A 208 -3.19 -5.65 -8.53
C GLU A 208 -2.32 -4.84 -7.58
N LEU A 209 -2.88 -4.49 -6.41
CA LEU A 209 -2.16 -3.75 -5.39
C LEU A 209 -1.03 -4.58 -4.78
N ALA A 210 -1.28 -5.86 -4.52
CA ALA A 210 -0.30 -6.78 -3.95
C ALA A 210 0.92 -6.90 -4.87
N GLN A 211 0.71 -7.15 -6.16
CA GLN A 211 1.79 -7.20 -7.15
C GLN A 211 2.53 -5.87 -7.22
N ALA A 212 1.82 -4.73 -7.31
CA ALA A 212 2.41 -3.40 -7.44
C ALA A 212 3.11 -2.86 -6.17
N MET A 213 2.88 -3.44 -4.98
CA MET A 213 3.54 -3.05 -3.74
C MET A 213 4.49 -4.10 -3.14
N LEU A 214 4.46 -5.34 -3.64
CA LEU A 214 5.35 -6.43 -3.25
C LEU A 214 6.81 -5.96 -3.10
N ASP A 215 7.36 -6.18 -1.92
CA ASP A 215 8.73 -5.89 -1.56
C ASP A 215 9.57 -7.15 -1.74
N HIS A 216 10.56 -7.09 -2.62
CA HIS A 216 11.46 -8.19 -2.95
C HIS A 216 12.78 -8.18 -2.15
N GLY A 217 12.90 -7.31 -1.13
CA GLY A 217 14.06 -7.23 -0.27
C GLY A 217 14.16 -8.43 0.68
N ASP A 218 13.81 -8.22 1.94
CA ASP A 218 13.75 -9.29 2.95
C ASP A 218 12.61 -10.28 2.61
N THR A 219 12.90 -11.58 2.71
CA THR A 219 11.97 -12.67 2.37
C THR A 219 10.65 -12.60 3.14
N ASP A 220 10.65 -12.03 4.34
CA ASP A 220 9.46 -11.91 5.17
C ASP A 220 8.64 -10.64 4.90
N MET A 221 9.13 -9.74 4.04
CA MET A 221 8.44 -8.48 3.77
C MET A 221 7.20 -8.67 2.92
N GLY A 222 7.36 -9.20 1.70
CA GLY A 222 6.26 -9.31 0.74
C GLY A 222 5.44 -8.01 0.68
N THR A 223 4.14 -8.08 0.93
CA THR A 223 3.23 -6.92 0.91
C THR A 223 3.06 -6.23 2.27
N ARG A 224 3.98 -6.46 3.23
CA ARG A 224 3.98 -5.81 4.56
C ARG A 224 4.77 -4.51 4.60
N ASN A 225 5.33 -4.07 3.45
CA ASN A 225 5.98 -2.75 3.35
C ASN A 225 4.92 -1.64 3.25
N PHE A 226 4.60 -1.01 4.37
CA PHE A 226 3.59 0.05 4.41
C PHE A 226 4.05 1.34 3.71
N SER A 227 5.37 1.58 3.59
CA SER A 227 5.90 2.73 2.85
C SER A 227 5.63 2.55 1.36
N PHE A 228 5.79 1.33 0.83
CA PHE A 228 5.42 1.00 -0.55
C PHE A 228 3.90 1.04 -0.76
N GLY A 229 3.10 0.67 0.24
CA GLY A 229 1.64 0.84 0.19
C GLY A 229 1.22 2.33 0.09
N ALA A 230 1.86 3.21 0.87
CA ALA A 230 1.65 4.65 0.77
C ALA A 230 2.10 5.20 -0.60
N ALA A 231 3.26 4.75 -1.09
CA ALA A 231 3.77 5.15 -2.39
C ALA A 231 2.87 4.70 -3.54
N LEU A 232 2.32 3.48 -3.48
CA LEU A 232 1.38 2.97 -4.48
C LEU A 232 0.05 3.74 -4.47
N ALA A 233 -0.49 4.07 -3.30
CA ALA A 233 -1.62 4.99 -3.22
C ALA A 233 -1.28 6.35 -3.84
N GLY A 234 -0.05 6.84 -3.62
CA GLY A 234 0.52 8.03 -4.24
C GLY A 234 0.57 7.98 -5.75
N SER A 235 1.06 6.89 -6.36
CA SER A 235 1.06 6.76 -7.82
C SER A 235 -0.32 6.54 -8.41
N LEU A 236 -1.33 6.15 -7.63
CA LEU A 236 -2.73 6.18 -8.07
C LEU A 236 -3.36 7.59 -7.93
N GLY A 237 -2.57 8.56 -7.45
CA GLY A 237 -2.95 9.95 -7.29
C GLY A 237 -3.57 10.30 -5.94
N TYR A 238 -3.55 9.40 -4.95
CA TYR A 238 -4.10 9.65 -3.63
C TYR A 238 -3.04 10.22 -2.69
N ARG A 239 -3.38 11.26 -1.93
CA ARG A 239 -2.52 11.74 -0.85
C ARG A 239 -2.53 10.72 0.28
N ALA A 240 -1.39 10.06 0.47
CA ALA A 240 -1.21 8.94 1.38
C ALA A 240 0.12 9.06 2.14
N TYR A 241 0.12 8.85 3.44
CA TYR A 241 1.34 8.91 4.25
C TYR A 241 1.24 8.01 5.48
N LEU A 242 2.40 7.56 5.95
CA LEU A 242 2.52 6.86 7.23
C LEU A 242 2.64 7.87 8.38
N ALA A 243 1.99 7.58 9.50
CA ALA A 243 2.12 8.37 10.69
C ALA A 243 2.02 7.52 11.96
N TYR A 244 2.86 7.81 12.95
CA TYR A 244 2.62 7.36 14.31
C TYR A 244 1.52 8.24 14.91
N LEU A 245 0.33 7.69 15.10
CA LEU A 245 -0.85 8.42 15.52
C LEU A 245 -1.39 7.89 16.84
N GLU A 246 -1.61 8.80 17.78
CA GLU A 246 -2.35 8.54 19.01
C GLU A 246 -3.85 8.36 18.73
N PRO A 247 -4.60 7.72 19.65
CA PRO A 247 -6.04 7.48 19.51
C PRO A 247 -6.87 8.70 19.10
N GLU A 248 -6.68 9.85 19.75
CA GLU A 248 -7.39 11.09 19.41
C GLU A 248 -7.11 11.55 17.98
N ARG A 249 -5.89 11.37 17.49
CA ARG A 249 -5.55 11.77 16.12
C ARG A 249 -6.11 10.81 15.08
N LEU A 250 -6.10 9.52 15.34
CA LEU A 250 -6.79 8.53 14.49
C LEU A 250 -8.27 8.90 14.35
N TRP A 251 -8.89 9.21 15.47
CA TRP A 251 -10.26 9.61 15.51
C TRP A 251 -10.52 10.88 14.68
N GLN A 252 -9.66 11.89 14.77
CA GLN A 252 -9.76 13.11 13.96
C GLN A 252 -9.63 12.80 12.46
N CYS A 253 -8.76 11.86 12.07
CA CYS A 253 -8.65 11.41 10.69
C CYS A 253 -9.96 10.80 10.20
N ILE A 254 -10.57 9.92 10.99
CA ILE A 254 -11.86 9.31 10.67
C ILE A 254 -12.96 10.36 10.54
N LYS A 255 -13.06 11.30 11.50
CA LYS A 255 -14.04 12.40 11.44
C LYS A 255 -13.91 13.25 10.18
N GLN A 256 -12.69 13.48 9.71
CA GLN A 256 -12.40 14.23 8.49
C GLN A 256 -12.72 13.44 7.21
N GLY A 257 -13.15 12.18 7.32
CA GLY A 257 -13.42 11.32 6.17
C GLY A 257 -12.18 10.69 5.55
N ASN A 258 -11.03 10.75 6.22
CA ASN A 258 -9.82 10.10 5.74
C ASN A 258 -9.95 8.58 5.91
N SER A 259 -9.48 7.83 4.92
CA SER A 259 -9.29 6.39 5.06
C SER A 259 -8.06 6.13 5.91
N VAL A 260 -8.18 5.21 6.88
CA VAL A 260 -7.09 4.90 7.81
C VAL A 260 -6.90 3.40 7.91
N GLY A 261 -5.71 2.93 7.58
CA GLY A 261 -5.24 1.58 7.91
C GLY A 261 -4.44 1.62 9.19
N VAL A 262 -4.75 0.77 10.16
CA VAL A 262 -4.04 0.66 11.45
C VAL A 262 -3.22 -0.61 11.51
N PHE A 263 -2.03 -0.53 12.09
CA PHE A 263 -1.16 -1.67 12.29
C PHE A 263 -1.42 -2.34 13.65
N MET A 264 -1.72 -3.63 13.61
CA MET A 264 -2.21 -4.42 14.74
C MET A 264 -1.28 -5.61 15.04
N ARG A 265 -1.11 -5.91 16.33
CA ARG A 265 -0.43 -7.10 16.84
C ARG A 265 -1.18 -7.63 18.07
N TYR A 266 -1.65 -8.86 18.01
CA TYR A 266 -2.48 -9.45 19.06
C TYR A 266 -2.54 -10.97 18.95
N ALA A 267 -3.01 -11.60 20.03
CA ALA A 267 -3.42 -13.00 20.07
C ALA A 267 -4.95 -13.11 19.96
N ASP A 268 -5.43 -14.21 19.40
CA ASP A 268 -6.85 -14.55 19.24
C ASP A 268 -7.45 -15.30 20.43
N SER A 269 -6.64 -15.67 21.42
CA SER A 269 -7.04 -16.35 22.64
C SER A 269 -6.17 -15.93 23.84
N GLU A 270 -6.70 -16.10 25.05
CA GLU A 270 -5.94 -15.83 26.29
C GLU A 270 -4.74 -16.78 26.47
N GLU A 271 -4.89 -18.04 26.05
CA GLU A 271 -3.81 -19.03 26.07
C GLU A 271 -2.64 -18.57 25.19
N GLN A 272 -2.93 -18.17 23.95
CA GLN A 272 -1.92 -17.70 23.01
C GLN A 272 -1.30 -16.37 23.47
N ALA A 273 -2.09 -15.48 24.08
CA ALA A 273 -1.59 -14.26 24.69
C ALA A 273 -0.56 -14.55 25.80
N ALA A 274 -0.82 -15.55 26.65
CA ALA A 274 0.09 -15.96 27.71
C ALA A 274 1.40 -16.56 27.16
N VAL A 275 1.33 -17.32 26.06
CA VAL A 275 2.51 -17.92 25.41
C VAL A 275 3.37 -16.89 24.68
N THR A 276 2.75 -15.94 23.97
CA THR A 276 3.45 -15.00 23.08
C THR A 276 3.76 -13.65 23.72
N GLY A 277 3.16 -13.34 24.87
CA GLY A 277 3.19 -12.01 25.48
C GLY A 277 2.43 -10.95 24.68
N LYS A 278 1.60 -11.35 23.70
CA LYS A 278 0.70 -10.45 22.97
C LYS A 278 -0.49 -10.06 23.83
N VAL A 279 -1.13 -8.98 23.43
CA VAL A 279 -2.44 -8.61 23.95
C VAL A 279 -3.49 -9.52 23.33
N TYR A 280 -4.40 -10.04 24.16
CA TYR A 280 -5.58 -10.75 23.66
C TYR A 280 -6.58 -9.75 23.05
N LEU A 281 -6.99 -10.00 21.79
CA LEU A 281 -8.07 -9.28 21.11
C LEU A 281 -9.31 -10.18 21.00
N PRO A 282 -10.36 -9.97 21.83
CA PRO A 282 -11.53 -10.83 21.84
C PRO A 282 -12.26 -10.88 20.49
N GLY A 283 -12.53 -12.10 20.02
CA GLY A 283 -13.28 -12.36 18.78
C GLY A 283 -12.46 -12.19 17.50
N ALA A 284 -11.15 -12.00 17.59
CA ALA A 284 -10.26 -11.98 16.43
C ALA A 284 -10.14 -13.37 15.80
N PHE A 285 -9.82 -13.42 14.50
CA PHE A 285 -9.84 -14.66 13.72
C PHE A 285 -8.55 -15.50 13.81
N ALA A 286 -7.43 -14.90 14.18
CA ALA A 286 -6.13 -15.59 14.29
C ALA A 286 -5.13 -14.80 15.15
N ASP A 287 -4.12 -15.48 15.67
CA ASP A 287 -2.91 -14.87 16.24
C ASP A 287 -2.06 -14.17 15.16
N VAL A 288 -1.68 -12.91 15.39
CA VAL A 288 -0.96 -12.10 14.38
C VAL A 288 0.23 -11.35 14.96
N GLU A 289 1.36 -11.39 14.24
CA GLU A 289 2.51 -10.51 14.52
C GLU A 289 2.39 -9.16 13.82
N ALA A 290 1.70 -9.14 12.69
CA ALA A 290 1.62 -7.98 11.82
C ALA A 290 0.38 -8.05 10.93
N GLN A 291 -0.63 -7.24 11.21
CA GLN A 291 -1.80 -7.10 10.36
C GLN A 291 -2.17 -5.64 10.15
N MET A 292 -2.56 -5.30 8.93
CA MET A 292 -3.26 -4.04 8.63
C MET A 292 -4.77 -4.25 8.71
N MET A 293 -5.50 -3.37 9.40
CA MET A 293 -6.97 -3.32 9.39
C MET A 293 -7.43 -1.94 8.94
N ALA A 294 -8.51 -1.86 8.16
CA ALA A 294 -9.11 -0.56 7.85
C ALA A 294 -9.95 -0.10 9.04
N LEU A 295 -9.59 1.00 9.71
CA LEU A 295 -10.41 1.62 10.74
C LEU A 295 -11.54 2.41 10.08
N ARG A 296 -12.79 2.01 10.34
CA ARG A 296 -14.00 2.68 9.85
C ARG A 296 -14.50 3.73 10.81
N GLY A 297 -14.31 3.52 12.10
CA GLY A 297 -14.66 4.48 13.13
C GLY A 297 -14.93 3.81 14.46
N PHE A 298 -15.86 4.38 15.22
CA PHE A 298 -16.12 4.00 16.60
C PHE A 298 -17.62 4.01 16.88
N GLU A 299 -18.04 3.16 17.80
CA GLU A 299 -19.41 3.08 18.28
C GLU A 299 -19.41 3.06 19.81
N VAL A 300 -20.32 3.83 20.40
CA VAL A 300 -20.59 3.83 21.84
C VAL A 300 -22.03 3.38 22.05
N THR A 301 -22.20 2.30 22.81
CA THR A 301 -23.50 1.72 23.18
C THR A 301 -23.62 1.61 24.70
N GLU A 302 -24.75 1.13 25.21
CA GLU A 302 -24.90 0.80 26.63
C GLU A 302 -23.94 -0.33 27.08
N GLU A 303 -23.54 -1.20 26.15
CA GLU A 303 -22.68 -2.36 26.42
C GLU A 303 -21.19 -2.01 26.43
N GLY A 304 -20.81 -0.84 25.90
CA GLY A 304 -19.44 -0.38 25.89
C GLY A 304 -19.08 0.45 24.66
N SER A 305 -17.78 0.65 24.46
CA SER A 305 -17.23 1.32 23.28
C SER A 305 -16.50 0.33 22.40
N PHE A 306 -16.65 0.47 21.08
CA PHE A 306 -16.11 -0.44 20.09
C PHE A 306 -15.37 0.31 18.99
N ALA A 307 -14.25 -0.24 18.53
CA ALA A 307 -13.64 0.15 17.27
C ALA A 307 -14.30 -0.63 16.13
N LEU A 308 -14.73 0.08 15.09
CA LEU A 308 -15.30 -0.50 13.88
C LEU A 308 -14.21 -0.64 12.82
N VAL A 309 -13.99 -1.85 12.32
CA VAL A 309 -12.92 -2.15 11.37
C VAL A 309 -13.39 -2.99 10.19
N ASN A 310 -12.59 -3.03 9.13
CA ASN A 310 -12.60 -4.13 8.17
C ASN A 310 -11.40 -5.04 8.47
N ASP A 311 -11.68 -6.26 8.91
CA ASP A 311 -10.70 -7.30 9.23
C ASP A 311 -10.61 -8.29 8.08
N SER A 312 -9.48 -8.25 7.36
CA SER A 312 -9.25 -9.08 6.20
C SER A 312 -9.15 -10.57 6.52
N LEU A 313 -8.93 -10.97 7.78
CA LEU A 313 -8.84 -12.38 8.16
C LEU A 313 -10.20 -13.09 8.20
N ALA A 314 -11.30 -12.35 8.10
CA ALA A 314 -12.63 -12.95 8.07
C ALA A 314 -12.75 -14.03 6.98
N PRO A 315 -13.55 -15.09 7.18
CA PRO A 315 -13.73 -16.14 6.18
C PRO A 315 -14.33 -15.64 4.86
N THR A 316 -15.20 -14.62 4.91
CA THR A 316 -15.89 -14.06 3.75
C THR A 316 -15.88 -12.52 3.74
N ASP A 317 -16.12 -11.92 2.57
CA ASP A 317 -16.24 -10.45 2.44
C ASP A 317 -17.37 -9.88 3.33
N ALA A 318 -18.47 -10.63 3.49
CA ALA A 318 -19.63 -10.22 4.31
C ALA A 318 -19.32 -10.20 5.82
N GLU A 319 -18.37 -11.02 6.27
CA GLU A 319 -17.94 -11.10 7.67
C GLU A 319 -16.73 -10.21 7.99
N ALA A 320 -16.16 -9.56 6.98
CA ALA A 320 -14.97 -8.73 7.12
C ALA A 320 -15.25 -7.41 7.87
N GLU A 321 -16.49 -6.90 7.85
CA GLU A 321 -16.89 -5.80 8.72
C GLU A 321 -17.02 -6.27 10.17
N ARG A 322 -16.18 -5.77 11.07
CA ARG A 322 -16.11 -6.21 12.47
C ARG A 322 -16.14 -5.04 13.45
N SER A 323 -16.51 -5.35 14.69
CA SER A 323 -16.34 -4.49 15.85
C SER A 323 -15.48 -5.21 16.89
N TYR A 324 -14.59 -4.47 17.55
CA TYR A 324 -13.74 -4.96 18.63
C TYR A 324 -13.88 -4.08 19.87
N PRO A 325 -13.87 -4.65 21.09
CA PRO A 325 -13.88 -3.87 22.32
C PRO A 325 -12.74 -2.85 22.30
N LEU A 326 -13.08 -1.58 22.53
CA LEU A 326 -12.17 -0.46 22.27
C LEU A 326 -10.89 -0.52 23.11
N ASP A 327 -10.99 -0.94 24.38
CA ASP A 327 -9.83 -1.09 25.26
C ASP A 327 -8.85 -2.17 24.78
N ALA A 328 -9.37 -3.29 24.26
CA ALA A 328 -8.55 -4.36 23.70
C ALA A 328 -7.92 -3.92 22.37
N PHE A 329 -8.70 -3.24 21.52
CA PHE A 329 -8.22 -2.67 20.26
C PHE A 329 -7.05 -1.71 20.48
N TRP A 330 -7.15 -0.78 21.43
CA TRP A 330 -6.08 0.18 21.70
C TRP A 330 -4.79 -0.46 22.20
N LYS A 331 -4.89 -1.53 22.99
CA LYS A 331 -3.73 -2.29 23.45
C LYS A 331 -3.09 -3.11 22.33
N ALA A 332 -3.87 -3.57 21.35
CA ALA A 332 -3.38 -4.30 20.18
C ALA A 332 -2.77 -3.37 19.09
N TYR A 333 -3.22 -2.11 19.04
CA TYR A 333 -2.74 -1.12 18.08
C TYR A 333 -1.28 -0.73 18.35
N GLN A 334 -0.46 -0.79 17.30
CA GLN A 334 0.99 -0.58 17.39
C GLN A 334 1.41 0.90 17.21
N GLY A 335 0.45 1.83 17.24
CA GLY A 335 0.72 3.26 17.10
C GLY A 335 0.95 3.74 15.67
N LEU A 336 1.08 2.84 14.69
CA LEU A 336 1.38 3.18 13.29
C LEU A 336 0.13 3.07 12.40
N ALA A 337 -0.10 4.11 11.60
CA ALA A 337 -1.21 4.16 10.66
C ALA A 337 -0.79 4.60 9.25
N LEU A 338 -1.48 4.06 8.25
CA LEU A 338 -1.50 4.57 6.87
C LEU A 338 -2.74 5.45 6.71
N VAL A 339 -2.54 6.74 6.45
CA VAL A 339 -3.63 7.69 6.24
C VAL A 339 -3.74 8.05 4.77
N ILE A 340 -4.95 7.98 4.20
CA ILE A 340 -5.27 8.44 2.85
C ILE A 340 -6.37 9.49 2.93
N THR A 341 -6.18 10.63 2.24
CA THR A 341 -7.08 11.80 2.38
C THR A 341 -7.87 12.13 1.11
N GLY A 342 -7.67 11.36 0.03
CA GLY A 342 -8.39 11.49 -1.24
C GLY A 342 -7.47 11.77 -2.45
N ARG A 343 -8.06 11.68 -3.64
CA ARG A 343 -7.36 11.83 -4.92
C ARG A 343 -7.04 13.29 -5.22
N GLN A 344 -5.82 13.54 -5.67
CA GLN A 344 -5.31 14.86 -6.03
C GLN A 344 -5.41 15.05 -7.55
N LYS A 345 -5.88 16.22 -7.98
CA LYS A 345 -5.99 16.55 -9.40
C LYS A 345 -4.59 16.59 -10.04
N GLY A 346 -4.46 16.10 -11.26
CA GLY A 346 -3.18 16.08 -11.99
C GLY A 346 -2.16 15.06 -11.48
N ARG A 347 -2.57 14.15 -10.58
CA ARG A 347 -1.72 13.07 -10.05
C ARG A 347 -2.15 11.70 -10.57
N GLY A 348 -1.20 10.78 -10.50
CA GLY A 348 -1.35 9.39 -10.89
C GLY A 348 -1.00 9.11 -12.34
N GLU A 349 -0.09 9.92 -12.90
CA GLU A 349 0.44 9.71 -14.23
C GLU A 349 1.35 8.48 -14.26
N GLY A 350 1.18 7.64 -15.30
CA GLY A 350 1.97 6.43 -15.45
C GLY A 350 1.69 5.38 -14.38
N CYS A 351 0.48 5.36 -13.80
CA CYS A 351 0.10 4.32 -12.86
C CYS A 351 -0.21 2.97 -13.55
N PRO A 352 -0.06 1.85 -12.84
CA PRO A 352 -0.53 0.56 -13.32
C PRO A 352 -2.03 0.60 -13.61
N HIS A 353 -2.44 0.02 -14.74
CA HIS A 353 -3.84 0.04 -15.16
C HIS A 353 -4.24 -1.26 -15.87
N ARG A 354 -5.54 -1.50 -15.92
CA ARG A 354 -6.14 -2.56 -16.72
C ARG A 354 -6.19 -2.15 -18.19
N ARG A 355 -5.76 -3.04 -19.08
CA ARG A 355 -5.88 -2.92 -20.53
C ARG A 355 -6.82 -4.01 -21.01
N HIS A 356 -7.81 -3.63 -21.82
CA HIS A 356 -8.68 -4.59 -22.45
C HIS A 356 -7.91 -5.37 -23.53
N ALA A 357 -8.12 -6.68 -23.59
CA ALA A 357 -7.54 -7.57 -24.59
C ALA A 357 -8.60 -8.57 -25.06
N ARG A 358 -8.51 -8.99 -26.32
CA ARG A 358 -9.37 -10.07 -26.83
C ARG A 358 -8.83 -11.41 -26.34
N LEU A 359 -9.72 -12.40 -26.18
CA LEU A 359 -9.33 -13.78 -25.90
C LEU A 359 -9.61 -14.64 -27.12
N ARG A 360 -8.54 -15.16 -27.73
CA ARG A 360 -8.62 -16.08 -28.86
C ARG A 360 -8.52 -17.52 -28.35
N PRO A 361 -9.44 -18.41 -28.72
CA PRO A 361 -9.33 -19.82 -28.36
C PRO A 361 -8.12 -20.48 -29.03
N LEU A 362 -7.51 -21.42 -28.32
CA LEU A 362 -6.44 -22.29 -28.80
C LEU A 362 -7.01 -23.68 -29.16
N GLU A 363 -6.17 -24.56 -29.74
CA GLU A 363 -6.58 -25.92 -30.14
C GLU A 363 -7.04 -26.76 -28.95
N GLN A 364 -6.38 -26.59 -27.79
CA GLN A 364 -6.80 -27.23 -26.55
C GLN A 364 -8.09 -26.59 -26.03
N VAL A 365 -9.11 -27.41 -25.79
CA VAL A 365 -10.42 -26.95 -25.30
C VAL A 365 -10.28 -26.19 -23.98
N GLY A 366 -10.89 -25.00 -23.94
CA GLY A 366 -10.87 -24.12 -22.76
C GLY A 366 -9.58 -23.33 -22.59
N SER A 367 -8.60 -23.47 -23.50
CA SER A 367 -7.39 -22.66 -23.53
C SER A 367 -7.57 -21.42 -24.40
N TYR A 368 -7.10 -20.28 -23.91
CA TYR A 368 -7.18 -18.99 -24.59
C TYR A 368 -5.84 -18.26 -24.54
N ILE A 369 -5.57 -17.41 -25.54
CA ILE A 369 -4.47 -16.46 -25.52
C ILE A 369 -5.01 -15.04 -25.63
N PHE A 370 -4.36 -14.10 -24.93
CA PHE A 370 -4.69 -12.70 -25.04
C PHE A 370 -4.22 -12.15 -26.40
N GLN A 371 -4.99 -11.23 -26.97
CA GLN A 371 -4.62 -10.48 -28.16
C GLN A 371 -4.83 -8.98 -27.96
N ASP A 372 -3.96 -8.19 -28.56
CA ASP A 372 -4.11 -6.74 -28.62
C ASP A 372 -5.26 -6.31 -29.57
N GLU A 373 -5.46 -5.00 -29.71
CA GLU A 373 -6.51 -4.46 -30.57
C GLU A 373 -6.32 -4.77 -32.06
N ASN A 374 -5.08 -5.04 -32.49
CA ASN A 374 -4.68 -5.37 -33.86
C ASN A 374 -4.75 -6.88 -34.15
N GLY A 375 -5.09 -7.71 -33.15
CA GLY A 375 -5.13 -9.16 -33.27
C GLY A 375 -3.76 -9.84 -33.13
N GLN A 376 -2.75 -9.12 -32.64
CA GLN A 376 -1.46 -9.71 -32.31
C GLN A 376 -1.56 -10.47 -30.98
N ASP A 377 -1.07 -11.71 -30.96
CA ASP A 377 -1.01 -12.52 -29.74
C ASP A 377 -0.07 -11.90 -28.70
N LEU A 378 -0.51 -11.90 -27.45
CA LEU A 378 0.20 -11.44 -26.26
C LEU A 378 0.45 -12.66 -25.34
N PRO A 379 1.42 -13.53 -25.68
CA PRO A 379 1.73 -14.69 -24.85
C PRO A 379 2.26 -14.25 -23.49
N LEU A 380 1.78 -14.90 -22.43
CA LEU A 380 2.36 -14.80 -21.09
C LEU A 380 3.77 -15.40 -21.10
N PRO A 381 4.74 -14.78 -20.39
CA PRO A 381 6.07 -15.35 -20.18
C PRO A 381 6.02 -16.77 -19.58
N GLU A 382 7.02 -17.60 -19.90
CA GLU A 382 7.13 -18.95 -19.35
C GLU A 382 7.27 -18.93 -17.81
N ASP A 383 7.95 -17.91 -17.28
CA ASP A 383 8.18 -17.65 -15.85
C ASP A 383 7.18 -16.63 -15.27
N PHE A 384 5.97 -16.54 -15.83
CA PHE A 384 4.94 -15.61 -15.36
C PHE A 384 4.69 -15.79 -13.85
N SER A 385 5.00 -14.74 -13.09
CA SER A 385 4.94 -14.69 -11.62
C SER A 385 3.83 -13.76 -11.11
N GLY A 386 2.96 -13.31 -12.02
CA GLY A 386 1.77 -12.53 -11.72
C GLY A 386 0.60 -13.39 -11.24
N THR A 387 -0.58 -12.78 -11.15
CA THR A 387 -1.83 -13.47 -10.80
C THR A 387 -2.67 -13.71 -12.05
N LEU A 388 -3.08 -14.96 -12.28
CA LEU A 388 -4.09 -15.29 -13.29
C LEU A 388 -5.38 -15.65 -12.59
N ALA A 389 -6.48 -15.04 -13.02
CA ALA A 389 -7.79 -15.32 -12.45
C ALA A 389 -8.90 -15.19 -13.49
N CYS A 390 -10.03 -15.84 -13.24
CA CYS A 390 -11.26 -15.56 -13.95
C CYS A 390 -12.43 -15.39 -12.98
N ALA A 391 -13.43 -14.64 -13.42
CA ALA A 391 -14.69 -14.46 -12.71
C ALA A 391 -15.84 -14.69 -13.69
N VAL A 392 -16.81 -15.50 -13.29
CA VAL A 392 -18.06 -15.66 -14.03
C VAL A 392 -18.97 -14.50 -13.69
N ALA A 393 -19.69 -13.96 -14.68
CA ALA A 393 -20.76 -13.01 -14.41
C ALA A 393 -21.82 -13.67 -13.52
N GLY A 394 -21.91 -13.21 -12.26
CA GLY A 394 -22.96 -13.61 -11.33
C GLY A 394 -24.18 -12.71 -11.43
N ASP A 395 -25.27 -13.11 -10.76
CA ASP A 395 -26.52 -12.33 -10.66
C ASP A 395 -26.38 -11.11 -9.73
N ALA A 396 -25.37 -11.10 -8.86
CA ALA A 396 -25.10 -10.00 -7.94
C ALA A 396 -24.34 -8.86 -8.62
N VAL A 397 -24.90 -7.66 -8.57
CA VAL A 397 -24.21 -6.43 -8.99
C VAL A 397 -23.33 -5.96 -7.84
N HIS A 398 -22.02 -5.98 -8.05
CA HIS A 398 -21.05 -5.46 -7.09
C HIS A 398 -20.65 -4.03 -7.44
N ALA A 399 -20.50 -3.18 -6.42
CA ALA A 399 -20.01 -1.82 -6.58
C ALA A 399 -18.54 -1.78 -7.07
N THR A 400 -17.78 -2.84 -6.82
CA THR A 400 -16.37 -2.96 -7.19
C THR A 400 -16.09 -4.37 -7.72
N THR A 401 -15.13 -4.46 -8.64
CA THR A 401 -14.60 -5.70 -9.20
C THR A 401 -13.96 -6.59 -8.12
N ALA A 402 -13.50 -6.00 -7.01
CA ALA A 402 -12.89 -6.74 -5.90
C ALA A 402 -13.83 -7.68 -5.14
N HIS A 403 -15.15 -7.48 -5.19
CA HIS A 403 -16.12 -8.43 -4.60
C HIS A 403 -16.44 -9.61 -5.51
N LYS A 404 -15.94 -9.63 -6.76
CA LYS A 404 -16.17 -10.78 -7.64
C LYS A 404 -15.52 -12.03 -7.04
N THR A 405 -16.20 -13.16 -7.19
CA THR A 405 -15.63 -14.47 -6.86
C THR A 405 -14.65 -14.89 -7.95
N PHE A 406 -13.37 -14.91 -7.59
CA PHE A 406 -12.31 -15.32 -8.50
C PHE A 406 -12.02 -16.82 -8.42
N ARG A 407 -11.68 -17.40 -9.57
CA ARG A 407 -11.00 -18.67 -9.69
C ARG A 407 -9.61 -18.43 -10.24
N PHE A 408 -8.60 -18.82 -9.47
CA PHE A 408 -7.20 -18.64 -9.85
C PHE A 408 -6.77 -19.71 -10.85
N LEU A 409 -6.01 -19.29 -11.85
CA LEU A 409 -5.64 -20.08 -13.02
C LEU A 409 -4.15 -20.34 -13.06
N LYS A 410 -3.72 -21.19 -14.00
CA LYS A 410 -2.32 -21.42 -14.32
C LYS A 410 -2.05 -21.07 -15.79
N PRO A 411 -0.84 -20.60 -16.12
CA PRO A 411 -0.47 -20.37 -17.51
C PRO A 411 -0.40 -21.71 -18.26
N THR A 412 -0.67 -21.67 -19.57
CA THR A 412 -0.45 -22.82 -20.45
C THR A 412 0.96 -22.78 -21.05
N ALA A 413 1.45 -23.91 -21.55
CA ALA A 413 2.75 -23.99 -22.22
C ALA A 413 2.87 -23.09 -23.48
N GLN A 414 1.74 -22.67 -24.04
CA GLN A 414 1.68 -21.77 -25.21
C GLN A 414 1.58 -20.28 -24.82
N GLY A 415 1.79 -19.94 -23.54
CA GLY A 415 1.65 -18.57 -23.03
C GLY A 415 0.19 -18.11 -22.91
N GLY A 416 -0.77 -19.04 -22.86
CA GLY A 416 -2.18 -18.76 -22.67
C GLY A 416 -2.67 -19.01 -21.26
N VAL A 417 -3.99 -19.09 -21.10
CA VAL A 417 -4.70 -19.43 -19.86
C VAL A 417 -5.63 -20.60 -20.10
N GLN A 418 -5.69 -21.54 -19.17
CA GLN A 418 -6.65 -22.65 -19.19
C GLN A 418 -7.80 -22.33 -18.25
N LEU A 419 -9.02 -22.21 -18.79
CA LEU A 419 -10.22 -22.04 -17.99
C LEU A 419 -10.70 -23.41 -17.44
N PRO A 420 -11.22 -23.46 -16.20
CA PRO A 420 -11.76 -24.69 -15.63
C PRO A 420 -12.94 -25.25 -16.46
N PRO A 421 -12.95 -26.54 -16.82
CA PRO A 421 -13.98 -27.14 -17.67
C PRO A 421 -15.41 -26.93 -17.19
N GLU A 422 -15.63 -26.92 -15.88
CA GLU A 422 -16.93 -26.73 -15.26
C GLU A 422 -17.55 -25.34 -15.50
N LEU A 423 -16.77 -24.36 -15.96
CA LEU A 423 -17.29 -23.04 -16.32
C LEU A 423 -18.04 -23.02 -17.66
N PHE A 424 -17.83 -24.02 -18.53
CA PHE A 424 -18.41 -24.06 -19.87
C PHE A 424 -19.81 -24.68 -19.93
N GLY A 425 -20.35 -25.16 -18.80
CA GLY A 425 -21.71 -25.72 -18.73
C GLY A 425 -22.82 -24.69 -18.58
N GLY A 426 -22.49 -23.41 -18.41
CA GLY A 426 -23.43 -22.31 -18.16
C GLY A 426 -23.63 -21.37 -19.34
N LYS A 427 -24.48 -20.36 -19.13
CA LYS A 427 -24.65 -19.22 -20.06
C LYS A 427 -23.98 -17.98 -19.46
N GLY A 428 -23.52 -17.08 -20.31
CA GLY A 428 -23.03 -15.76 -19.89
C GLY A 428 -21.58 -15.50 -20.27
N ARG A 429 -20.89 -14.73 -19.42
CA ARG A 429 -19.57 -14.18 -19.71
C ARG A 429 -18.58 -14.56 -18.61
N ILE A 430 -17.39 -15.00 -19.01
CA ILE A 430 -16.25 -15.22 -18.13
C ILE A 430 -15.25 -14.11 -18.40
N THR A 431 -14.99 -13.26 -17.41
CA THR A 431 -13.93 -12.25 -17.49
C THR A 431 -12.64 -12.86 -16.96
N VAL A 432 -11.57 -12.79 -17.75
CA VAL A 432 -10.25 -13.33 -17.42
C VAL A 432 -9.26 -12.18 -17.22
N TYR A 433 -8.42 -12.33 -16.20
CA TYR A 433 -7.45 -11.35 -15.75
C TYR A 433 -6.07 -12.00 -15.77
N ALA A 434 -5.11 -11.30 -16.36
CA ALA A 434 -3.69 -11.56 -16.18
C ALA A 434 -3.02 -10.33 -15.59
N ILE A 435 -2.78 -10.36 -14.28
CA ILE A 435 -2.22 -9.28 -13.48
C ILE A 435 -0.71 -9.49 -13.40
N GLU A 436 0.07 -8.59 -13.98
CA GLU A 436 1.52 -8.63 -14.00
C GLU A 436 2.13 -8.24 -12.64
N PRO A 437 3.42 -8.58 -12.38
CA PRO A 437 4.13 -8.17 -11.15
C PRO A 437 4.21 -6.65 -10.90
N ASN A 438 3.95 -5.83 -11.93
CA ASN A 438 3.88 -4.38 -11.81
C ASN A 438 2.45 -3.87 -11.44
N GLY A 439 1.46 -4.76 -11.35
CA GLY A 439 0.05 -4.47 -11.11
C GLY A 439 -0.77 -4.02 -12.33
N CYS A 440 -0.16 -3.89 -13.51
CA CYS A 440 -0.89 -3.79 -14.77
C CYS A 440 -1.63 -5.11 -15.03
N ALA A 441 -2.74 -5.04 -15.75
CA ALA A 441 -3.48 -6.26 -16.05
C ALA A 441 -4.02 -6.27 -17.47
N LEU A 442 -3.96 -7.43 -18.12
CA LEU A 442 -4.78 -7.73 -19.29
C LEU A 442 -6.12 -8.26 -18.83
N VAL A 443 -7.21 -7.73 -19.39
CA VAL A 443 -8.58 -8.14 -19.07
C VAL A 443 -9.33 -8.45 -20.35
N GLY A 444 -9.88 -9.66 -20.46
CA GLY A 444 -10.63 -10.09 -21.63
C GLY A 444 -11.83 -10.93 -21.27
N ASP A 445 -12.81 -10.99 -22.17
CA ASP A 445 -14.05 -11.73 -21.96
C ASP A 445 -14.17 -12.94 -22.90
N VAL A 446 -14.52 -14.09 -22.33
CA VAL A 446 -15.00 -15.27 -23.05
C VAL A 446 -16.51 -15.34 -22.94
N HIS A 447 -17.18 -15.42 -24.09
CA HIS A 447 -18.64 -15.56 -24.16
C HIS A 447 -18.99 -17.03 -24.29
N LEU A 448 -19.79 -17.53 -23.35
CA LEU A 448 -20.29 -18.90 -23.38
C LEU A 448 -21.48 -18.98 -24.36
N PRO A 449 -21.55 -20.00 -25.22
CA PRO A 449 -22.68 -20.18 -26.13
C PRO A 449 -23.97 -20.33 -25.32
N GLY A 450 -24.94 -19.46 -25.62
CA GLY A 450 -26.24 -19.38 -24.94
C GLY A 450 -27.25 -20.40 -25.41
#